data_AF-A0A925PE24-F1
#
_entry.id   AF-A0A925PE24-F1
#
_cell.length_a   1.000
_cell.length_b   1.000
_cell.length_c   1.000
_cell.angle_alpha   90.00
_cell.angle_beta   90.00
_cell.angle_gamma   90.00
#
_symmetry.space_group_name_H-M   'P 1'
#
loop_
_entity.id
_entity.type
_entity.pdbx_description
1 polymer ?
#
loop_
_entity_poly.entity_id
_entity_poly.type
_entity_poly.pdbx_seq_one_letter_code
_entity_poly.pdbx_strand_id
1 'polypeptide(L)' 'MEIKTNKYKYKDEVSFERRKLFGRAFVRGSIISFKFVNYNWVYLVECCDDKKLVTIPEDEIWSLEGDKE' A
#
# COMPACT_ATOMS: atom_id res chain seq x y z
N MET A 1 -8.32 -12.63 -21.59
CA MET A 1 -7.40 -12.47 -20.44
C MET A 1 -7.71 -11.12 -19.85
N GLU A 2 -8.50 -11.06 -18.77
CA GLU A 2 -8.82 -9.80 -18.11
C GLU A 2 -7.53 -9.23 -17.52
N ILE A 3 -7.13 -8.05 -17.98
CA ILE A 3 -5.98 -7.35 -17.44
C ILE A 3 -6.44 -6.77 -16.11
N LYS A 4 -5.90 -7.28 -14.99
CA LYS A 4 -6.18 -6.76 -13.64
C LYS A 4 -5.84 -5.27 -13.61
N THR A 5 -6.85 -4.41 -13.52
CA THR A 5 -6.68 -2.96 -13.48
C THR A 5 -5.97 -2.57 -12.18
N ASN A 6 -5.05 -1.60 -12.25
CA ASN A 6 -4.41 -1.09 -11.05
C ASN A 6 -5.41 -0.31 -10.20
N LYS A 7 -5.57 -0.69 -8.93
CA LYS A 7 -6.49 -0.05 -7.99
C LYS A 7 -5.98 1.29 -7.45
N TYR A 8 -4.67 1.46 -7.27
CA TYR A 8 -4.08 2.63 -6.61
C TYR A 8 -3.09 3.38 -7.52
N LYS A 9 -2.96 4.68 -7.31
CA LYS A 9 -2.13 5.59 -8.11
C LYS A 9 -0.94 6.12 -7.32
N TYR A 10 -0.02 6.75 -8.04
CA TYR A 10 1.10 7.47 -7.46
C TYR A 10 0.58 8.60 -6.56
N LYS A 11 1.17 8.72 -5.36
CA LYS A 11 0.81 9.63 -4.26
C LYS A 11 -0.50 9.33 -3.53
N ASP A 12 -1.20 8.24 -3.83
CA ASP A 12 -2.35 7.83 -3.01
C ASP A 12 -1.88 7.55 -1.57
N GLU A 13 -2.66 8.04 -0.61
CA GLU A 13 -2.47 7.75 0.81
C GLU A 13 -3.12 6.42 1.18
N VAL A 14 -2.33 5.57 1.84
CA VAL A 14 -2.70 4.19 2.14
C VAL A 14 -2.36 3.83 3.58
N SER A 15 -3.06 2.83 4.09
CA SER A 15 -2.71 2.14 5.33
C SER A 15 -2.43 0.67 5.07
N PHE A 16 -1.59 0.09 5.93
CA PHE A 16 -1.22 -1.32 5.86
C PHE A 16 -0.78 -1.82 7.24
N GLU A 17 -0.81 -3.13 7.42
CA GLU A 17 -0.41 -3.77 8.68
C GLU A 17 1.09 -4.09 8.65
N ARG A 18 1.83 -3.63 9.65
CA ARG A 18 3.26 -3.92 9.81
C ARG A 18 3.51 -4.66 11.10
N ARG A 19 4.22 -5.79 11.00
CA ARG A 19 4.70 -6.53 12.17
C ARG A 19 5.84 -5.74 12.84
N LYS A 20 5.68 -5.41 14.11
CA LYS A 20 6.72 -4.85 14.99
C LYS A 20 7.12 -5.90 16.02
N LEU A 21 8.23 -5.64 16.73
CA LEU A 21 8.71 -6.50 17.82
C LEU A 21 7.64 -6.70 18.92
N PHE A 22 6.74 -5.73 19.10
CA PHE A 22 5.69 -5.73 20.12
C PHE A 22 4.27 -5.87 19.54
N GLY A 23 4.10 -6.64 18.46
CA GLY A 23 2.79 -6.95 17.88
C GLY A 23 2.60 -6.41 16.47
N ARG A 24 1.36 -6.12 16.10
CA ARG A 24 1.01 -5.59 14.79
C ARG A 24 0.55 -4.14 14.94
N ALA A 25 0.96 -3.29 14.01
CA ALA A 25 0.59 -1.88 14.01
C ALA A 25 0.16 -1.46 12.60
N PHE A 26 -0.90 -0.66 12.52
CA PHE A 26 -1.26 0.01 11.28
C PHE A 26 -0.30 1.16 11.02
N VAL A 27 0.26 1.19 9.82
CA VAL A 27 1.19 2.22 9.36
C VAL A 27 0.54 2.94 8.19
N ARG A 28 0.68 4.26 8.16
CA ARG A 28 0.25 5.10 7.04
C ARG A 28 1.44 5.39 6.13
N GLY A 29 1.18 5.52 4.84
CA GLY A 29 2.20 5.92 3.87
C GLY A 29 1.61 6.40 2.56
N SER A 30 2.49 6.82 1.67
CA SER A 30 2.13 7.27 0.32
C SER A 30 2.74 6.37 -0.73
N ILE A 31 1.96 6.00 -1.75
CA ILE A 31 2.47 5.19 -2.86
C ILE A 31 3.45 6.02 -3.69
N ILE A 32 4.67 5.53 -3.85
CA ILE A 32 5.70 6.18 -4.68
C ILE A 32 5.99 5.43 -5.99
N SER A 33 5.65 4.14 -6.06
CA SER A 33 5.75 3.33 -7.27
C SER A 33 4.88 2.08 -7.15
N PHE A 34 4.59 1.42 -8.27
CA PHE A 34 3.87 0.15 -8.30
C PHE A 34 4.32 -0.68 -9.50
N LYS A 35 4.23 -2.01 -9.36
CA LYS A 35 4.59 -2.95 -10.42
C LYS A 35 3.65 -4.14 -10.42
N PHE A 36 3.31 -4.62 -11.61
CA PHE A 36 2.59 -5.87 -11.78
C PHE A 36 3.56 -7.05 -11.79
N VAL A 37 3.39 -7.99 -10.85
CA VAL A 37 4.26 -9.17 -10.67
C VAL A 37 3.38 -10.37 -10.36
N ASN A 38 3.57 -11.50 -11.07
CA ASN A 38 2.85 -12.76 -10.83
C ASN A 38 1.33 -12.59 -10.68
N TYR A 39 0.72 -11.85 -11.60
CA TYR A 39 -0.73 -11.56 -11.60
C TYR A 39 -1.24 -10.69 -10.44
N ASN A 40 -0.35 -10.06 -9.67
CA ASN A 40 -0.68 -9.17 -8.57
C ASN A 40 0.02 -7.81 -8.68
N TRP A 41 -0.67 -6.75 -8.24
CA TRP A 41 -0.04 -5.45 -8.06
C TRP A 41 0.74 -5.42 -6.74
N VAL A 42 1.96 -4.91 -6.81
CA VAL A 42 2.82 -4.67 -5.66
C VAL A 42 3.14 -3.18 -5.62
N TYR A 43 2.94 -2.56 -4.46
CA TYR A 43 3.08 -1.13 -4.25
C TYR A 43 4.33 -0.87 -3.41
N LEU A 44 5.12 0.11 -3.83
CA LEU A 44 6.19 0.68 -3.03
C LEU A 44 5.64 1.90 -2.30
N VAL A 45 5.62 1.83 -0.98
CA VAL A 45 5.02 2.83 -0.10
C VAL A 45 6.09 3.48 0.76
N GLU A 46 6.12 4.81 0.80
CA GLU A 46 6.92 5.58 1.76
C GLU A 46 6.12 5.74 3.07
N CYS A 47 6.63 5.21 4.18
CA CYS A 47 5.99 5.32 5.49
C CYS A 47 6.02 6.76 6.01
N CYS A 48 4.91 7.25 6.58
CA CYS A 48 4.84 8.60 7.15
C CYS A 48 5.73 8.77 8.39
N ASP A 49 5.81 7.73 9.24
CA ASP A 49 6.47 7.81 10.55
C ASP A 49 8.00 7.84 10.45
N ASP A 50 8.58 6.96 9.62
CA ASP A 50 10.03 6.71 9.58
C ASP A 50 10.65 6.89 8.19
N LYS A 51 9.87 7.36 7.20
CA LYS A 51 10.28 7.54 5.80
C LYS A 51 10.90 6.31 5.15
N LYS A 52 10.69 5.13 5.72
CA LYS A 52 11.16 3.88 5.13
C LYS A 52 10.27 3.50 3.96
N LEU A 53 10.90 2.92 2.95
CA LEU A 53 10.23 2.35 1.80
C LEU A 53 9.89 0.89 2.09
N VAL A 54 8.63 0.51 1.85
CA VAL A 54 8.12 -0.85 2.08
C VAL A 54 7.36 -1.29 0.85
N THR A 55 7.56 -2.54 0.42
CA THR A 55 6.79 -3.17 -0.65
C THR A 55 5.62 -3.95 -0.07
N ILE A 56 4.43 -3.73 -0.60
CA ILE A 56 3.19 -4.27 -0.07
C ILE A 56 2.34 -4.80 -1.23
N PRO A 57 1.85 -6.04 -1.15
CA PRO A 57 0.95 -6.58 -2.16
C PRO A 57 -0.44 -5.95 -2.04
N GLU A 58 -1.20 -5.94 -3.14
CA GLU A 58 -2.52 -5.29 -3.23
C GLU A 58 -3.54 -5.75 -2.18
N ASP A 59 -3.43 -6.97 -1.67
CA ASP A 59 -4.31 -7.55 -0.66
C ASP A 59 -4.02 -7.08 0.78
N GLU A 60 -2.85 -6.49 1.01
CA GLU A 60 -2.41 -6.00 2.34
C GLU A 60 -2.43 -4.46 2.46
N ILE A 61 -2.96 -3.76 1.45
CA ILE A 61 -2.98 -2.30 1.36
C ILE A 61 -4.43 -1.78 1.28
N TRP A 62 -4.74 -0.78 2.10
CA TRP A 62 -6.06 -0.17 2.20
C TRP A 62 -6.00 1.32 1.86
N SER A 63 -6.96 1.81 1.06
CA SER A 63 -7.11 3.24 0.80
C SER A 63 -7.48 3.97 2.10
N LEU A 64 -6.90 5.14 2.33
CA LEU A 64 -7.37 6.07 3.35
C LEU A 64 -8.44 7.03 2.84
N GLU A 65 -8.63 7.13 1.52
CA GLU A 65 -9.74 7.87 0.94
C GLU A 65 -10.99 6.97 0.95
N GLY A 66 -11.85 7.18 1.94
CA GLY A 66 -13.08 6.41 2.14
C GLY A 66 -13.87 6.79 3.40
N ASP A 67 -14.21 8.08 3.55
CA ASP A 67 -15.33 8.56 4.38
C ASP A 67 -15.85 9.89 3.80
N LYS A 68 -16.24 9.84 2.52
CA LYS A 68 -17.08 10.87 1.91
C LYS A 68 -18.21 10.14 1.17
N GLU A 69 -19.20 9.71 1.94
CA GLU A 69 -20.57 9.49 1.44
C GLU A 69 -21.09 10.76 0.74
#